data_AF-A0A7X5LLQ6-F1
#
_entry.id   AF-A0A7X5LLQ6-F1
#
_cell.length_a   1.000
_cell.length_b   1.000
_cell.length_c   1.000
_cell.angle_alpha   90.00
_cell.angle_beta   90.00
_cell.angle_gamma   90.00
#
_symmetry.space_group_name_H-M   'P 1'
#
loop_
_entity.id
_entity.type
_entity.pdbx_description
1 polymer ?
#
loop_
_entity_poly.entity_id
_entity_poly.type
_entity_poly.pdbx_seq_one_letter_code
_entity_poly.pdbx_strand_id
1 'polypeptide(L)'
;MNLSVLENRVIEEPSSVVEELKHSDNLSLPEERLFARACVRAGMHDLLIARSSNNKAYEKDPGVLNFYVRALQAKNKWEEIAQLNSLLLSSNKSNALTLIKAFLRTKRFANAVELAEKFEFSGEDKTRASFLVFQALVKEKKYDLAISKVAQFEKVENENIFKWHILSIDELKRLKPYENSWVAFALARLLFKKRQFISVVSILKPFIGKPLPSALIQNYIFRYYGESLCNTLAKQPLLNELQVVLDAAKNNSDLDSFISLYSGHMMHIAGNFDQAVAKFNSADESLYSLPSDKGAITVRSSEQIDNLPVAKHETITFDERNKRTGNDLVTVVASDSKYFLLFFEIYRTSFQSKNPGYLLHFHIVNPSKEVIKNVEQYQDKLESVNFSFSNAKSSTNIKALYASVRFLIAPQLLNYYESPILITDIDVGFAGKLSEFGFEKEPADVSFKLRNGSTLFPWRLIPANTVVFNNTEGALSFLECFSNYFYSIYGDGEGSNIWWIDQSALFSLYKYFNNPTGRVTFNNLYESSDIDSLLLFHQPFETKQEFIDRVFSE
;
A
#
# COMPACT_ATOMS: atom_id res chain seq x y z
N MET A 1 -13.13 47.11 -1.27
CA MET A 1 -11.92 46.55 -1.89
C MET A 1 -12.15 46.35 -3.38
N ASN A 2 -11.11 46.30 -4.21
CA ASN A 2 -11.26 45.91 -5.61
C ASN A 2 -11.40 44.38 -5.70
N LEU A 3 -12.62 43.88 -5.90
CA LEU A 3 -12.94 42.45 -5.91
C LEU A 3 -12.10 41.65 -6.91
N SER A 4 -11.79 42.22 -8.09
CA SER A 4 -10.99 41.52 -9.11
C SER A 4 -9.55 41.26 -8.67
N VAL A 5 -8.97 42.16 -7.86
CA VAL A 5 -7.63 41.99 -7.30
C VAL A 5 -7.62 40.86 -6.28
N LEU A 6 -8.65 40.80 -5.42
CA LEU A 6 -8.77 39.74 -4.42
C LEU A 6 -9.04 38.37 -5.07
N GLU A 7 -9.82 38.31 -6.16
CA GLU A 7 -10.08 37.07 -6.90
C GLU A 7 -8.81 36.38 -7.40
N ASN A 8 -7.86 37.15 -7.93
CA ASN A 8 -6.55 36.62 -8.35
C ASN A 8 -5.73 36.13 -7.14
N ARG A 9 -5.71 36.91 -6.06
CA ARG A 9 -4.99 36.55 -4.82
C ARG A 9 -5.54 35.29 -4.15
N VAL A 10 -6.82 34.93 -4.32
CA VAL A 10 -7.36 33.66 -3.82
C VAL A 10 -6.74 32.43 -4.51
N ILE A 11 -6.12 32.59 -5.68
CA ILE A 11 -5.35 31.52 -6.34
C ILE A 11 -3.93 31.45 -5.75
N GLU A 12 -3.28 32.60 -5.64
CA GLU A 12 -1.85 32.70 -5.29
C GLU A 12 -1.60 32.61 -3.78
N GLU A 13 -2.42 33.33 -2.99
CA GLU A 13 -2.22 33.55 -1.56
C GLU A 13 -3.55 33.47 -0.78
N PRO A 14 -4.25 32.32 -0.78
CA PRO A 14 -5.57 32.20 -0.19
C PRO A 14 -5.60 32.58 1.31
N SER A 15 -4.55 32.28 2.08
CA SER A 15 -4.47 32.65 3.50
C SER A 15 -4.42 34.16 3.73
N SER A 16 -3.71 34.90 2.86
CA SER A 16 -3.60 36.37 2.92
C SER A 16 -4.97 37.03 2.74
N VAL A 17 -5.76 36.52 1.78
CA VAL A 17 -7.13 37.01 1.55
C VAL A 17 -8.07 36.69 2.71
N VAL A 18 -7.93 35.51 3.34
CA VAL A 18 -8.72 35.17 4.53
C VAL A 18 -8.43 36.14 5.68
N GLU A 19 -7.16 36.43 5.94
CA GLU A 19 -6.74 37.36 7.00
C GLU A 19 -7.27 38.79 6.77
N GLU A 20 -7.31 39.26 5.52
CA GLU A 20 -7.82 40.57 5.15
C GLU A 20 -9.34 40.69 5.36
N LEU A 21 -10.09 39.63 5.05
CA LEU A 21 -11.55 39.65 5.09
C LEU A 21 -12.16 39.18 6.42
N LYS A 22 -11.44 38.40 7.24
CA LYS A 22 -12.01 37.75 8.45
C LYS A 22 -12.53 38.75 9.51
N HIS A 23 -11.99 39.96 9.53
CA HIS A 23 -12.35 41.01 10.49
C HIS A 23 -13.49 41.91 10.03
N SER A 24 -13.99 41.75 8.80
CA SER A 24 -15.12 42.54 8.31
C SER A 24 -16.44 41.88 8.73
N ASP A 25 -17.22 42.59 9.54
CA ASP A 25 -18.52 42.11 10.03
C ASP A 25 -19.63 42.18 8.96
N ASN A 26 -19.46 43.03 7.93
CA ASN A 26 -20.48 43.34 6.94
C ASN A 26 -19.97 43.15 5.50
N LEU A 27 -19.53 41.94 5.17
CA LEU A 27 -19.19 41.61 3.79
C LEU A 27 -20.46 41.55 2.91
N SER A 28 -20.36 42.10 1.71
CA SER A 28 -21.35 41.88 0.66
C SER A 28 -21.36 40.40 0.22
N LEU A 29 -22.44 39.92 -0.43
CA LEU A 29 -22.52 38.53 -0.89
C LEU A 29 -21.35 38.11 -1.81
N PRO A 30 -20.87 38.94 -2.76
CA PRO A 30 -19.68 38.62 -3.54
C PRO A 30 -18.42 38.46 -2.68
N GLU A 31 -18.24 39.29 -1.66
CA GLU A 31 -17.12 39.20 -0.73
C GLU A 31 -17.22 37.97 0.18
N GLU A 32 -18.42 37.60 0.64
CA GLU A 32 -18.66 36.35 1.39
C GLU A 32 -18.33 35.12 0.53
N ARG A 33 -18.71 35.12 -0.76
CA ARG A 33 -18.36 34.05 -1.69
C ARG A 33 -16.85 33.94 -1.88
N LEU A 34 -16.17 35.08 -1.98
CA LEU A 34 -14.71 35.14 -2.14
C LEU A 34 -13.99 34.64 -0.88
N PHE A 35 -14.45 35.08 0.30
CA PHE A 35 -13.96 34.61 1.59
C PHE A 35 -14.13 33.09 1.75
N ALA A 36 -15.29 32.55 1.39
CA ALA A 36 -15.57 31.12 1.46
C ALA A 36 -14.64 30.30 0.55
N ARG A 37 -14.41 30.80 -0.68
CA ARG A 37 -13.46 30.19 -1.62
C ARG A 37 -12.03 30.20 -1.08
N ALA A 38 -11.59 31.32 -0.48
CA ALA A 38 -10.27 31.47 0.10
C ALA A 38 -10.03 30.51 1.27
N CYS A 39 -11.00 30.42 2.20
CA CYS A 39 -10.93 29.49 3.33
C CYS A 39 -10.77 28.03 2.89
N VAL A 40 -11.54 27.58 1.89
CA VAL A 40 -11.45 26.19 1.40
C VAL A 40 -10.07 25.91 0.79
N ARG A 41 -9.49 26.86 0.04
CA ARG A 41 -8.15 26.70 -0.55
C ARG A 41 -7.02 26.75 0.47
N ALA A 42 -7.16 27.56 1.50
CA ALA A 42 -6.20 27.64 2.61
C ALA A 42 -6.33 26.49 3.62
N GLY A 43 -7.32 25.58 3.47
CA GLY A 43 -7.60 24.54 4.47
C GLY A 43 -8.23 25.06 5.77
N MET A 44 -8.65 26.34 5.82
CA MET A 44 -9.22 27.01 6.99
C MET A 44 -10.73 26.73 7.13
N HIS A 45 -11.10 25.45 7.12
CA HIS A 45 -12.49 25.01 7.11
C HIS A 45 -13.27 25.40 8.37
N ASP A 46 -12.64 25.35 9.56
CA ASP A 46 -13.31 25.68 10.83
C ASP A 46 -13.75 27.15 10.88
N LEU A 47 -12.90 28.04 10.37
CA LEU A 47 -13.19 29.47 10.29
C LEU A 47 -14.39 29.74 9.38
N LEU A 48 -14.42 29.11 8.20
CA LEU A 48 -15.57 29.24 7.31
C LEU A 48 -16.85 28.70 7.94
N ILE A 49 -16.77 27.56 8.64
CA ILE A 49 -17.94 26.96 9.30
C ILE A 49 -18.49 27.88 10.39
N ALA A 50 -17.62 28.41 11.25
CA ALA A 50 -18.01 29.35 12.31
C ALA A 50 -18.66 30.60 11.74
N ARG A 51 -18.05 31.24 10.73
CA ARG A 51 -18.60 32.45 10.10
C ARG A 51 -19.94 32.17 9.41
N SER A 52 -20.02 31.10 8.62
CA SER A 52 -21.24 30.74 7.88
C SER A 52 -22.41 30.47 8.83
N SER A 53 -22.15 29.85 9.98
CA SER A 53 -23.17 29.57 11.00
C SER A 53 -23.76 30.85 11.60
N ASN A 54 -22.96 31.91 11.71
CA ASN A 54 -23.36 33.18 12.29
C ASN A 54 -24.13 34.06 11.29
N ASN A 55 -23.58 34.25 10.08
CA ASN A 55 -24.14 35.20 9.12
C ASN A 55 -25.19 34.60 8.17
N LYS A 56 -25.23 33.25 8.06
CA LYS A 56 -26.11 32.50 7.17
C LYS A 56 -26.09 32.98 5.71
N ALA A 57 -24.97 33.51 5.24
CA ALA A 57 -24.83 34.01 3.86
C ALA A 57 -25.12 32.90 2.81
N TYR A 58 -24.88 31.63 3.17
CA TYR A 58 -25.19 30.47 2.33
C TYR A 58 -26.68 30.30 2.02
N GLU A 59 -27.61 30.86 2.81
CA GLU A 59 -29.05 30.79 2.53
C GLU A 59 -29.44 31.71 1.36
N LYS A 60 -28.60 32.71 1.06
CA LYS A 60 -28.85 33.76 0.05
C LYS A 60 -28.01 33.59 -1.21
N ASP A 61 -26.89 32.88 -1.13
CA ASP A 61 -25.94 32.70 -2.24
C ASP A 61 -25.56 31.22 -2.44
N PRO A 62 -25.93 30.59 -3.57
CA PRO A 62 -25.58 29.20 -3.87
C PRO A 62 -24.06 28.94 -3.95
N GLY A 63 -23.27 29.95 -4.32
CA GLY A 63 -21.81 29.86 -4.35
C GLY A 63 -21.23 29.71 -2.96
N VAL A 64 -21.70 30.52 -2.00
CA VAL A 64 -21.35 30.41 -0.57
C VAL A 64 -21.77 29.04 -0.02
N LEU A 65 -22.99 28.58 -0.32
CA LEU A 65 -23.47 27.26 0.10
C LEU A 65 -22.55 26.11 -0.37
N ASN A 66 -22.10 26.14 -1.63
CA ASN A 66 -21.21 25.11 -2.16
C ASN A 66 -19.87 25.05 -1.42
N PHE A 67 -19.27 26.20 -1.09
CA PHE A 67 -18.02 26.25 -0.33
C PHE A 67 -18.22 25.85 1.13
N TYR A 68 -19.33 26.27 1.75
CA TYR A 68 -19.68 25.88 3.10
C TYR A 68 -19.83 24.34 3.23
N VAL A 69 -20.56 23.71 2.31
CA VAL A 69 -20.68 22.25 2.26
C VAL A 69 -19.33 21.54 2.09
N ARG A 70 -18.43 22.07 1.26
CA ARG A 70 -17.07 21.51 1.13
C ARG A 70 -16.28 21.58 2.44
N ALA A 71 -16.41 22.67 3.19
CA ALA A 71 -15.79 22.79 4.51
C ALA A 71 -16.39 21.79 5.51
N LEU A 72 -17.72 21.64 5.53
CA LEU A 72 -18.40 20.62 6.36
C LEU A 72 -17.94 19.20 6.00
N GLN A 73 -17.78 18.88 4.71
CA GLN A 73 -17.26 17.59 4.25
C GLN A 73 -15.83 17.34 4.74
N ALA A 74 -14.94 18.33 4.62
CA ALA A 74 -13.56 18.23 5.08
C ALA A 74 -13.46 17.98 6.60
N LYS A 75 -14.46 18.48 7.36
CA LYS A 75 -14.56 18.29 8.82
C LYS A 75 -15.48 17.14 9.23
N ASN A 76 -15.94 16.30 8.29
CA ASN A 76 -16.85 15.19 8.55
C ASN A 76 -18.15 15.57 9.28
N LYS A 77 -18.65 16.80 9.12
CA LYS A 77 -19.91 17.31 9.73
C LYS A 77 -21.13 16.93 8.89
N TRP A 78 -21.37 15.62 8.74
CA TRP A 78 -22.40 15.08 7.84
C TRP A 78 -23.84 15.40 8.27
N GLU A 79 -24.09 15.54 9.57
CA GLU A 79 -25.42 15.88 10.12
C GLU A 79 -25.85 17.30 9.73
N GLU A 80 -24.92 18.26 9.81
CA GLU A 80 -25.14 19.64 9.38
C GLU A 80 -25.45 19.70 7.87
N ILE A 81 -24.72 18.93 7.04
CA ILE A 81 -25.01 18.83 5.60
C ILE A 81 -26.42 18.26 5.36
N ALA A 82 -26.82 17.22 6.10
CA ALA A 82 -28.13 16.60 5.95
C ALA A 82 -29.30 17.54 6.32
N GLN A 83 -29.07 18.51 7.22
CA GLN A 83 -30.04 19.53 7.60
C GLN A 83 -30.21 20.62 6.53
N LEU A 84 -29.21 20.84 5.66
CA LEU A 84 -29.27 21.79 4.54
C LEU A 84 -30.03 21.25 3.32
N ASN A 85 -30.85 20.21 3.49
CA ASN A 85 -31.47 19.48 2.37
C ASN A 85 -32.28 20.39 1.42
N SER A 86 -33.16 21.25 1.95
CA SER A 86 -34.01 22.15 1.15
C SER A 86 -33.20 23.12 0.30
N LEU A 87 -32.14 23.71 0.88
CA LEU A 87 -31.24 24.65 0.20
C LEU A 87 -30.37 23.97 -0.86
N LEU A 88 -29.92 22.74 -0.59
CA LEU A 88 -29.11 21.98 -1.54
C LEU A 88 -29.91 21.56 -2.76
N LEU A 89 -31.18 21.18 -2.57
CA LEU A 89 -32.04 20.74 -3.67
C LEU A 89 -32.53 21.91 -4.54
N SER A 90 -32.67 23.12 -3.99
CA SER A 90 -33.06 24.30 -4.76
C SER A 90 -31.91 24.94 -5.55
N SER A 91 -30.65 24.67 -5.17
CA SER A 91 -29.48 25.34 -5.74
C SER A 91 -28.92 24.66 -6.99
N ASN A 92 -28.64 23.35 -6.95
CA ASN A 92 -28.05 22.62 -8.08
C ASN A 92 -28.25 21.10 -7.97
N LYS A 93 -28.50 20.42 -9.09
CA LYS A 93 -28.54 18.94 -9.17
C LYS A 93 -27.24 18.28 -8.65
N SER A 94 -26.07 18.89 -8.84
CA SER A 94 -24.80 18.34 -8.32
C SER A 94 -24.75 18.25 -6.79
N ASN A 95 -25.54 19.07 -6.08
CA ASN A 95 -25.65 19.03 -4.62
C ASN A 95 -26.48 17.84 -4.13
N ALA A 96 -27.33 17.25 -4.99
CA ALA A 96 -28.09 16.04 -4.65
C ALA A 96 -27.15 14.86 -4.33
N LEU A 97 -26.05 14.68 -5.08
CA LEU A 97 -25.06 13.62 -4.77
C LEU A 97 -24.39 13.82 -3.41
N THR A 98 -24.05 15.06 -3.07
CA THR A 98 -23.48 15.39 -1.76
C THR A 98 -24.47 15.11 -0.63
N LEU A 99 -25.74 15.44 -0.84
CA LEU A 99 -26.80 15.20 0.13
C LEU A 99 -27.10 13.70 0.30
N ILE A 100 -27.12 12.92 -0.79
CA ILE A 100 -27.22 11.45 -0.73
C ILE A 100 -26.07 10.87 0.11
N LYS A 101 -24.83 11.33 -0.11
CA LYS A 101 -23.67 10.91 0.70
C LYS A 101 -23.83 11.28 2.18
N ALA A 102 -24.33 12.47 2.47
CA ALA A 102 -24.59 12.91 3.84
C ALA A 102 -25.63 12.01 4.52
N PHE A 103 -26.75 11.73 3.86
CA PHE A 103 -27.77 10.82 4.36
C PHE A 103 -27.25 9.41 4.62
N LEU A 104 -26.39 8.87 3.76
CA LEU A 104 -25.73 7.59 4.01
C LEU A 104 -24.86 7.62 5.27
N ARG A 105 -24.07 8.68 5.46
CA ARG A 105 -23.17 8.83 6.62
C ARG A 105 -23.93 9.03 7.93
N THR A 106 -25.10 9.66 7.88
CA THR A 106 -25.98 9.89 9.04
C THR A 106 -27.05 8.81 9.22
N LYS A 107 -26.93 7.69 8.50
CA LYS A 107 -27.86 6.53 8.57
C LYS A 107 -29.32 6.87 8.21
N ARG A 108 -29.55 7.91 7.41
CA ARG A 108 -30.87 8.30 6.87
C ARG A 108 -31.11 7.67 5.49
N PHE A 109 -31.03 6.34 5.41
CA PHE A 109 -30.94 5.64 4.13
C PHE A 109 -32.20 5.77 3.27
N ALA A 110 -33.40 5.77 3.87
CA ALA A 110 -34.66 5.99 3.15
C ALA A 110 -34.66 7.32 2.36
N ASN A 111 -34.20 8.40 3.00
CA ASN A 111 -34.07 9.72 2.36
C ASN A 111 -33.05 9.71 1.21
N ALA A 112 -31.98 8.92 1.33
CA ALA A 112 -30.99 8.76 0.26
C ALA A 112 -31.59 8.08 -0.97
N VAL A 113 -32.41 7.03 -0.77
CA VAL A 113 -33.11 6.32 -1.86
C VAL A 113 -34.13 7.23 -2.52
N GLU A 114 -35.03 7.83 -1.73
CA GLU A 114 -36.08 8.71 -2.24
C GLU A 114 -35.47 9.87 -3.04
N LEU A 115 -34.42 10.49 -2.51
CA LEU A 115 -33.76 11.61 -3.17
C LEU A 115 -33.17 11.19 -4.52
N ALA A 116 -32.54 10.03 -4.60
CA ALA A 116 -31.93 9.60 -5.85
C ALA A 116 -32.96 9.17 -6.91
N GLU A 117 -34.13 8.67 -6.49
CA GLU A 117 -35.24 8.36 -7.41
C GLU A 117 -35.90 9.62 -7.96
N LYS A 118 -35.93 10.71 -7.19
CA LYS A 118 -36.47 12.01 -7.63
C LYS A 118 -35.59 12.72 -8.67
N PHE A 119 -34.30 12.39 -8.75
CA PHE A 119 -33.36 13.12 -9.61
C PHE A 119 -32.91 12.26 -10.79
N GLU A 120 -33.17 12.76 -12.00
CA GLU A 120 -32.54 12.23 -13.21
C GLU A 120 -31.09 12.72 -13.29
N PHE A 121 -30.18 11.83 -12.92
CA PHE A 121 -28.75 11.99 -13.16
C PHE A 121 -28.38 11.48 -14.56
N SER A 122 -27.36 12.07 -15.17
CA SER A 122 -26.78 11.63 -16.43
C SER A 122 -25.28 11.33 -16.28
N GLY A 123 -24.72 10.58 -17.24
CA GLY A 123 -23.28 10.27 -17.28
C GLY A 123 -22.73 9.63 -15.99
N GLU A 124 -21.57 10.10 -15.54
CA GLU A 124 -20.91 9.59 -14.32
C GLU A 124 -21.73 9.81 -13.05
N ASP A 125 -22.46 10.93 -12.95
CA ASP A 125 -23.24 11.25 -11.76
C ASP A 125 -24.39 10.26 -11.57
N LYS A 126 -24.95 9.72 -12.66
CA LYS A 126 -25.96 8.65 -12.60
C LYS A 126 -25.43 7.38 -11.96
N THR A 127 -24.20 7.03 -12.32
CA THR A 127 -23.51 5.86 -11.77
C THR A 127 -23.24 6.05 -10.29
N ARG A 128 -22.67 7.21 -9.92
CA ARG A 128 -22.37 7.55 -8.53
C ARG A 128 -23.63 7.55 -7.68
N ALA A 129 -24.72 8.16 -8.16
CA ALA A 129 -26.01 8.15 -7.49
C ALA A 129 -26.52 6.72 -7.31
N SER A 130 -26.56 5.94 -8.39
CA SER A 130 -27.04 4.55 -8.36
C SER A 130 -26.25 3.70 -7.36
N PHE A 131 -24.94 3.91 -7.26
CA PHE A 131 -24.08 3.20 -6.31
C PHE A 131 -24.39 3.58 -4.86
N LEU A 132 -24.56 4.88 -4.58
CA LEU A 132 -24.95 5.35 -3.26
C LEU A 132 -26.35 4.85 -2.86
N VAL A 133 -27.29 4.79 -3.81
CA VAL A 133 -28.61 4.20 -3.61
C VAL A 133 -28.52 2.72 -3.32
N PHE A 134 -27.70 1.99 -4.06
CA PHE A 134 -27.44 0.59 -3.77
C PHE A 134 -26.95 0.42 -2.33
N GLN A 135 -25.98 1.22 -1.89
CA GLN A 135 -25.50 1.19 -0.50
C GLN A 135 -26.63 1.47 0.50
N ALA A 136 -27.47 2.46 0.24
CA ALA A 136 -28.63 2.78 1.08
C ALA A 136 -29.61 1.60 1.18
N LEU A 137 -29.97 1.01 0.04
CA LEU A 137 -30.90 -0.12 -0.05
C LEU A 137 -30.39 -1.35 0.69
N VAL A 138 -29.09 -1.65 0.60
CA VAL A 138 -28.47 -2.75 1.35
C VAL A 138 -28.55 -2.51 2.85
N LYS A 139 -28.28 -1.27 3.32
CA LYS A 139 -28.36 -0.91 4.75
C LYS A 139 -29.80 -0.94 5.29
N GLU A 140 -30.78 -0.63 4.43
CA GLU A 140 -32.22 -0.79 4.70
C GLU A 140 -32.70 -2.25 4.59
N LYS A 141 -31.81 -3.21 4.28
CA LYS A 141 -32.12 -4.63 4.06
C LYS A 141 -33.13 -4.87 2.91
N LYS A 142 -33.24 -3.93 1.95
CA LYS A 142 -34.07 -4.03 0.74
C LYS A 142 -33.28 -4.69 -0.40
N TYR A 143 -32.90 -5.96 -0.21
CA TYR A 143 -31.92 -6.64 -1.07
C TYR A 143 -32.37 -6.83 -2.52
N ASP A 144 -33.64 -7.19 -2.78
CA ASP A 144 -34.12 -7.37 -4.16
C ASP A 144 -34.09 -6.07 -4.96
N LEU A 145 -34.47 -4.96 -4.32
CA LEU A 145 -34.40 -3.64 -4.94
C LEU A 145 -32.93 -3.22 -5.15
N ALA A 146 -32.04 -3.54 -4.19
CA ALA A 146 -30.61 -3.31 -4.36
C ALA A 146 -30.07 -4.10 -5.58
N ILE A 147 -30.37 -5.39 -5.70
CA ILE A 147 -29.94 -6.24 -6.82
C ILE A 147 -30.42 -5.67 -8.16
N SER A 148 -31.68 -5.20 -8.25
CA SER A 148 -32.17 -4.60 -9.50
C SER A 148 -31.42 -3.33 -9.92
N LYS A 149 -30.85 -2.58 -8.96
CA LYS A 149 -29.96 -1.45 -9.25
C LYS A 149 -28.55 -1.90 -9.66
N VAL A 150 -28.10 -3.10 -9.28
CA VAL A 150 -26.78 -3.63 -9.70
C VAL A 150 -26.68 -3.80 -11.20
N ALA A 151 -27.75 -4.25 -11.85
CA ALA A 151 -27.81 -4.38 -13.30
C ALA A 151 -27.55 -3.03 -14.02
N GLN A 152 -27.81 -1.90 -13.36
CA GLN A 152 -27.53 -0.57 -13.91
C GLN A 152 -26.04 -0.22 -13.88
N PHE A 153 -25.23 -0.92 -13.06
CA PHE A 153 -23.76 -0.75 -13.02
C PHE A 153 -23.03 -1.48 -14.14
N GLU A 154 -23.66 -2.47 -14.78
CA GLU A 154 -23.05 -3.27 -15.84
C GLU A 154 -22.54 -2.42 -17.02
N LYS A 155 -23.14 -1.24 -17.24
CA LYS A 155 -22.76 -0.33 -18.32
C LYS A 155 -21.68 0.67 -17.94
N VAL A 156 -21.09 0.57 -16.74
CA VAL A 156 -20.21 1.61 -16.23
C VAL A 156 -18.84 1.06 -15.84
N GLU A 157 -17.85 1.40 -16.67
CA GLU A 157 -16.43 1.11 -16.48
C GLU A 157 -15.74 2.07 -15.51
N ASN A 158 -16.36 2.40 -14.37
CA ASN A 158 -15.78 3.40 -13.46
C ASN A 158 -15.11 2.75 -12.24
N GLU A 159 -13.80 2.96 -12.12
CA GLU A 159 -12.98 2.51 -10.98
C GLU A 159 -13.48 3.05 -9.62
N ASN A 160 -14.27 4.12 -9.59
CA ASN A 160 -14.81 4.65 -8.34
C ASN A 160 -15.84 3.71 -7.67
N ILE A 161 -16.38 2.72 -8.39
CA ILE A 161 -17.24 1.66 -7.84
C ILE A 161 -16.45 0.82 -6.80
N PHE A 162 -15.12 0.86 -6.79
CA PHE A 162 -14.25 0.13 -5.85
C PHE A 162 -14.28 0.62 -4.38
N LYS A 163 -15.23 1.47 -3.99
CA LYS A 163 -15.45 1.89 -2.58
C LYS A 163 -16.51 1.04 -1.86
N TRP A 164 -16.54 -0.27 -2.15
CA TRP A 164 -17.43 -1.28 -1.53
C TRP A 164 -17.16 -1.58 -0.05
N HIS A 165 -16.10 -1.04 0.57
CA HIS A 165 -15.70 -1.33 1.97
C HIS A 165 -16.73 -0.95 3.04
N ILE A 166 -17.90 -0.46 2.64
CA ILE A 166 -19.01 -0.03 3.51
C ILE A 166 -19.98 -1.19 3.81
N LEU A 167 -19.99 -2.24 2.97
CA LEU A 167 -20.85 -3.40 3.17
C LEU A 167 -20.12 -4.51 3.92
N SER A 168 -20.82 -5.19 4.82
CA SER A 168 -20.31 -6.37 5.51
C SER A 168 -20.36 -7.61 4.62
N ILE A 169 -19.59 -8.65 4.99
CA ILE A 169 -19.62 -9.95 4.31
C ILE A 169 -21.04 -10.54 4.32
N ASP A 170 -21.76 -10.43 5.44
CA ASP A 170 -23.12 -10.97 5.58
C ASP A 170 -24.13 -10.22 4.71
N GLU A 171 -23.99 -8.90 4.59
CA GLU A 171 -24.82 -8.09 3.69
C GLU A 171 -24.62 -8.51 2.22
N LEU A 172 -23.38 -8.76 1.80
CA LEU A 172 -23.07 -9.20 0.44
C LEU A 172 -23.50 -10.64 0.15
N LYS A 173 -23.41 -11.55 1.13
CA LYS A 173 -23.91 -12.94 0.97
C LYS A 173 -25.41 -12.98 0.68
N ARG A 174 -26.19 -12.03 1.22
CA ARG A 174 -27.64 -11.92 0.97
C ARG A 174 -27.99 -11.42 -0.42
N LEU A 175 -27.03 -10.82 -1.13
CA LEU A 175 -27.21 -10.28 -2.49
C LEU A 175 -26.99 -11.32 -3.60
N LYS A 176 -27.11 -12.61 -3.26
CA LYS A 176 -26.95 -13.74 -4.19
C LYS A 176 -25.67 -13.65 -5.04
N PRO A 177 -24.48 -13.63 -4.42
CA PRO A 177 -23.20 -13.43 -5.13
C PRO A 177 -22.94 -14.47 -6.24
N TYR A 178 -23.56 -15.66 -6.17
CA TYR A 178 -23.41 -16.69 -7.20
C TYR A 178 -24.20 -16.41 -8.49
N GLU A 179 -25.15 -15.49 -8.45
CA GLU A 179 -26.00 -15.11 -9.59
C GLU A 179 -25.56 -13.78 -10.23
N ASN A 180 -24.70 -13.00 -9.55
CA ASN A 180 -24.32 -11.66 -9.96
C ASN A 180 -22.80 -11.42 -9.81
N SER A 181 -22.11 -11.21 -10.93
CA SER A 181 -20.64 -11.10 -10.97
C SER A 181 -20.10 -9.86 -10.25
N TRP A 182 -20.84 -8.74 -10.23
CA TRP A 182 -20.46 -7.56 -9.46
C TRP A 182 -20.51 -7.81 -7.96
N VAL A 183 -21.57 -8.48 -7.47
CA VAL A 183 -21.69 -8.85 -6.06
C VAL A 183 -20.62 -9.89 -5.70
N ALA A 184 -20.39 -10.88 -6.58
CA ALA A 184 -19.32 -11.87 -6.43
C ALA A 184 -17.95 -11.20 -6.27
N PHE A 185 -17.63 -10.28 -7.19
CA PHE A 185 -16.39 -9.52 -7.17
C PHE A 185 -16.24 -8.68 -5.89
N ALA A 186 -17.28 -7.93 -5.50
CA ALA A 186 -17.23 -7.10 -4.29
C ALA A 186 -16.99 -7.96 -3.03
N LEU A 187 -17.71 -9.09 -2.92
CA LEU A 187 -17.56 -10.02 -1.80
C LEU A 187 -16.18 -10.69 -1.81
N ALA A 188 -15.74 -11.19 -2.97
CA ALA A 188 -14.43 -11.78 -3.14
C ALA A 188 -13.31 -10.82 -2.72
N ARG A 189 -13.39 -9.54 -3.09
CA ARG A 189 -12.39 -8.55 -2.69
C ARG A 189 -12.33 -8.34 -1.17
N LEU A 190 -13.47 -8.32 -0.47
CA LEU A 190 -13.48 -8.21 0.99
C LEU A 190 -12.91 -9.47 1.66
N LEU A 191 -13.32 -10.65 1.19
CA LEU A 191 -12.82 -11.93 1.66
C LEU A 191 -11.31 -12.08 1.42
N PHE A 192 -10.84 -11.65 0.24
CA PHE A 192 -9.43 -11.65 -0.15
C PHE A 192 -8.60 -10.81 0.80
N LYS A 193 -9.05 -9.57 1.08
CA LYS A 193 -8.40 -8.72 2.09
C LYS A 193 -8.31 -9.47 3.42
N LYS A 194 -9.40 -10.14 3.84
CA LYS A 194 -9.48 -10.91 5.09
C LYS A 194 -8.74 -12.25 5.05
N ARG A 195 -7.98 -12.51 3.97
CA ARG A 195 -7.22 -13.76 3.72
C ARG A 195 -8.10 -15.02 3.75
N GLN A 196 -9.40 -14.88 3.49
CA GLN A 196 -10.35 -15.99 3.38
C GLN A 196 -10.36 -16.55 1.95
N PHE A 197 -9.19 -16.98 1.48
CA PHE A 197 -8.94 -17.33 0.08
C PHE A 197 -9.81 -18.49 -0.43
N ILE A 198 -10.11 -19.50 0.40
CA ILE A 198 -11.00 -20.61 0.04
C ILE A 198 -12.40 -20.08 -0.34
N SER A 199 -12.92 -19.13 0.44
CA SER A 199 -14.21 -18.50 0.17
C SER A 199 -14.18 -17.71 -1.13
N VAL A 200 -13.06 -17.02 -1.43
CA VAL A 200 -12.87 -16.30 -2.70
C VAL A 200 -12.95 -17.26 -3.87
N VAL A 201 -12.22 -18.39 -3.82
CA VAL A 201 -12.26 -19.44 -4.84
C VAL A 201 -13.69 -19.94 -5.04
N SER A 202 -14.39 -20.31 -3.95
CA SER A 202 -15.76 -20.80 -4.03
C SER A 202 -16.73 -19.83 -4.69
N ILE A 203 -16.60 -18.52 -4.43
CA ILE A 203 -17.51 -17.50 -4.93
C ILE A 203 -17.23 -17.13 -6.39
N LEU A 204 -15.95 -17.12 -6.79
CA LEU A 204 -15.57 -16.68 -8.14
C LEU A 204 -15.55 -17.81 -9.17
N LYS A 205 -15.36 -19.07 -8.76
CA LYS A 205 -15.30 -20.23 -9.67
C LYS A 205 -16.45 -20.29 -10.69
N PRO A 206 -17.73 -20.03 -10.33
CA PRO A 206 -18.84 -20.09 -11.29
C PRO A 206 -18.77 -19.06 -12.42
N PHE A 207 -17.89 -18.06 -12.34
CA PHE A 207 -17.74 -16.98 -13.32
C PHE A 207 -16.55 -17.19 -14.26
N ILE A 208 -15.66 -18.15 -13.98
CA ILE A 208 -14.51 -18.44 -14.84
C ILE A 208 -14.99 -19.04 -16.17
N GLY A 209 -14.55 -18.45 -17.27
CA GLY A 209 -14.92 -18.86 -18.64
C GLY A 209 -16.31 -18.43 -19.09
N LYS A 210 -17.05 -17.66 -18.28
CA LYS A 210 -18.34 -17.08 -18.69
C LYS A 210 -18.16 -15.65 -19.21
N PRO A 211 -19.02 -15.19 -20.14
CA PRO A 211 -19.07 -13.79 -20.50
C PRO A 211 -19.45 -12.95 -19.27
N LEU A 212 -18.73 -11.86 -19.03
CA LEU A 212 -18.94 -10.97 -17.91
C LEU A 212 -19.34 -9.57 -18.40
N PRO A 213 -19.99 -8.76 -17.55
CA PRO A 213 -20.54 -7.47 -17.98
C PRO A 213 -19.50 -6.44 -18.45
N SER A 214 -18.24 -6.57 -18.04
CA SER A 214 -17.15 -5.72 -18.52
C SER A 214 -15.79 -6.41 -18.43
N ALA A 215 -14.86 -5.99 -19.29
CA ALA A 215 -13.46 -6.45 -19.28
C ALA A 215 -12.78 -6.18 -17.93
N LEU A 216 -13.09 -5.04 -17.30
CA LEU A 216 -12.56 -4.67 -15.99
C LEU A 216 -12.95 -5.70 -14.90
N ILE A 217 -14.24 -6.05 -14.79
CA ILE A 217 -14.70 -7.07 -13.82
C ILE A 217 -14.04 -8.40 -14.14
N GLN A 218 -13.97 -8.76 -15.41
CA GLN A 218 -13.37 -10.01 -15.85
C GLN A 218 -11.91 -10.11 -15.42
N ASN A 219 -11.11 -9.09 -15.69
CA ASN A 219 -9.72 -9.02 -15.23
C ASN A 219 -9.62 -9.22 -13.72
N TYR A 220 -10.43 -8.50 -12.94
CA TYR A 220 -10.41 -8.63 -11.49
C TYR A 220 -10.86 -10.00 -10.98
N ILE A 221 -11.91 -10.60 -11.55
CA ILE A 221 -12.39 -11.93 -11.15
C ILE A 221 -11.29 -12.96 -11.40
N PHE A 222 -10.69 -12.95 -12.59
CA PHE A 222 -9.59 -13.86 -12.92
C PHE A 222 -8.40 -13.66 -11.98
N ARG A 223 -8.01 -12.41 -11.69
CA ARG A 223 -6.88 -12.07 -10.81
C ARG A 223 -7.11 -12.50 -9.36
N TYR A 224 -8.26 -12.15 -8.77
CA TYR A 224 -8.58 -12.55 -7.39
C TYR A 224 -8.76 -14.06 -7.26
N TYR A 225 -9.31 -14.71 -8.29
CA TYR A 225 -9.42 -16.17 -8.33
C TYR A 225 -8.04 -16.82 -8.36
N GLY A 226 -7.21 -16.48 -9.35
CA GLY A 226 -5.86 -17.01 -9.51
C GLY A 226 -5.00 -16.84 -8.27
N GLU A 227 -4.98 -15.63 -7.69
CA GLU A 227 -4.17 -15.34 -6.51
C GLU A 227 -4.67 -16.13 -5.30
N SER A 228 -5.99 -16.33 -5.18
CA SER A 228 -6.56 -17.14 -4.11
C SER A 228 -6.25 -18.64 -4.28
N LEU A 229 -6.18 -19.14 -5.51
CA LEU A 229 -5.73 -20.51 -5.78
C LEU A 229 -4.29 -20.71 -5.30
N CYS A 230 -3.38 -19.77 -5.63
CA CYS A 230 -1.97 -19.81 -5.24
C CYS A 230 -1.76 -19.83 -3.72
N ASN A 231 -2.71 -19.27 -2.95
CA ASN A 231 -2.66 -19.25 -1.48
C ASN A 231 -3.43 -20.41 -0.81
N THR A 232 -4.11 -21.29 -1.57
CA THR A 232 -4.99 -22.34 -0.99
C THR A 232 -4.68 -23.76 -1.44
N LEU A 233 -4.26 -23.94 -2.70
CA LEU A 233 -4.06 -25.26 -3.27
C LEU A 233 -2.61 -25.72 -3.12
N ALA A 234 -2.44 -27.03 -2.90
CA ALA A 234 -1.15 -27.68 -3.06
C ALA A 234 -0.69 -27.65 -4.53
N LYS A 235 0.60 -27.92 -4.76
CA LYS A 235 1.27 -27.83 -6.07
C LYS A 235 0.49 -28.47 -7.23
N GLN A 236 0.19 -29.77 -7.16
CA GLN A 236 -0.41 -30.46 -8.31
C GLN A 236 -1.88 -30.03 -8.57
N PRO A 237 -2.77 -29.94 -7.56
CA PRO A 237 -4.10 -29.37 -7.76
C PRO A 237 -4.08 -27.95 -8.32
N LEU A 238 -3.12 -27.12 -7.87
CA LEU A 238 -2.97 -25.77 -8.39
C LEU A 238 -2.63 -25.74 -9.87
N LEU A 239 -1.65 -26.54 -10.32
CA LEU A 239 -1.27 -26.60 -11.72
C LEU A 239 -2.46 -27.00 -12.61
N ASN A 240 -3.25 -27.97 -12.17
CA ASN A 240 -4.44 -28.41 -12.89
C ASN A 240 -5.49 -27.29 -12.98
N GLU A 241 -5.79 -26.62 -11.87
CA GLU A 241 -6.80 -25.55 -11.84
C GLU A 241 -6.32 -24.30 -12.61
N LEU A 242 -5.05 -23.91 -12.49
CA LEU A 242 -4.48 -22.80 -13.27
C LEU A 242 -4.56 -23.07 -14.78
N GLN A 243 -4.34 -24.31 -15.21
CA GLN A 243 -4.49 -24.68 -16.62
C GLN A 243 -5.92 -24.41 -17.11
N VAL A 244 -6.94 -24.82 -16.34
CA VAL A 244 -8.36 -24.54 -16.66
C VAL A 244 -8.63 -23.04 -16.75
N VAL A 245 -8.09 -22.25 -15.82
CA VAL A 245 -8.28 -20.79 -15.81
C VAL A 245 -7.58 -20.13 -17.01
N LEU A 246 -6.36 -20.56 -17.35
CA LEU A 246 -5.64 -20.06 -18.52
C LEU A 246 -6.37 -20.41 -19.82
N ASP A 247 -6.88 -21.64 -19.94
CA ASP A 247 -7.66 -22.04 -21.11
C ASP A 247 -8.94 -21.22 -21.27
N ALA A 248 -9.60 -20.89 -20.16
CA ALA A 248 -10.74 -19.97 -20.15
C ALA A 248 -10.36 -18.53 -20.53
N ALA A 249 -9.13 -18.09 -20.23
CA ALA A 249 -8.64 -16.74 -20.53
C ALA A 249 -8.21 -16.55 -21.98
N LYS A 250 -7.71 -17.60 -22.66
CA LYS A 250 -7.10 -17.54 -24.01
C LYS A 250 -7.95 -16.87 -25.10
N ASN A 251 -9.26 -16.89 -24.95
CA ASN A 251 -10.19 -16.31 -25.94
C ASN A 251 -10.49 -14.82 -25.67
N ASN A 252 -9.80 -14.19 -24.71
CA ASN A 252 -9.99 -12.79 -24.36
C ASN A 252 -8.64 -12.05 -24.31
N SER A 253 -8.41 -11.15 -25.27
CA SER A 253 -7.20 -10.33 -25.36
C SER A 253 -7.02 -9.38 -24.16
N ASP A 254 -8.10 -8.98 -23.48
CA ASP A 254 -8.02 -8.14 -22.27
C ASP A 254 -7.39 -8.87 -21.07
N LEU A 255 -7.12 -10.17 -21.23
CA LEU A 255 -6.47 -11.03 -20.25
C LEU A 255 -5.04 -11.42 -20.63
N ASP A 256 -4.42 -10.82 -21.65
CA ASP A 256 -3.04 -11.20 -22.08
C ASP A 256 -2.01 -11.02 -20.96
N SER A 257 -2.11 -9.94 -20.17
CA SER A 257 -1.26 -9.72 -18.98
C SER A 257 -1.54 -10.76 -17.89
N PHE A 258 -2.80 -11.22 -17.75
CA PHE A 258 -3.15 -12.30 -16.81
C PHE A 258 -2.56 -13.64 -17.29
N ILE A 259 -2.73 -13.96 -18.57
CA ILE A 259 -2.20 -15.18 -19.17
C ILE A 259 -0.68 -15.23 -19.02
N SER A 260 0.02 -14.15 -19.33
CA SER A 260 1.47 -14.03 -19.19
C SER A 260 1.91 -14.28 -17.74
N LEU A 261 1.29 -13.58 -16.79
CA LEU A 261 1.61 -13.72 -15.37
C LEU A 261 1.40 -15.15 -14.86
N TYR A 262 0.23 -15.76 -15.11
CA TYR A 262 -0.07 -17.08 -14.54
C TYR A 262 0.56 -18.23 -15.32
N SER A 263 0.86 -18.05 -16.61
CA SER A 263 1.71 -18.99 -17.36
C SER A 263 3.13 -19.00 -16.81
N GLY A 264 3.69 -17.82 -16.52
CA GLY A 264 4.99 -17.70 -15.84
C GLY A 264 4.96 -18.37 -14.47
N HIS A 265 3.88 -18.17 -13.70
CA HIS A 265 3.73 -18.83 -12.40
C HIS A 265 3.71 -20.37 -12.52
N MET A 266 2.93 -20.93 -13.46
CA MET A 266 2.93 -22.36 -13.70
C MET A 266 4.33 -22.90 -14.05
N MET A 267 5.08 -22.19 -14.90
CA MET A 267 6.46 -22.55 -15.23
C MET A 267 7.38 -22.50 -14.01
N HIS A 268 7.23 -21.48 -13.16
CA HIS A 268 7.99 -21.35 -11.92
C HIS A 268 7.72 -22.53 -10.96
N ILE A 269 6.46 -22.87 -10.74
CA ILE A 269 6.06 -24.02 -9.90
C ILE A 269 6.62 -25.34 -10.48
N ALA A 270 6.69 -25.45 -11.81
CA ALA A 270 7.27 -26.60 -12.50
C ALA A 270 8.81 -26.66 -12.43
N GLY A 271 9.48 -25.63 -11.89
CA GLY A 271 10.95 -25.56 -11.76
C GLY A 271 11.66 -24.86 -12.92
N ASN A 272 10.93 -24.35 -13.91
CA ASN A 272 11.48 -23.69 -15.10
C ASN A 272 11.57 -22.17 -14.89
N PHE A 273 12.41 -21.73 -13.95
CA PHE A 273 12.42 -20.32 -13.50
C PHE A 273 12.77 -19.32 -14.60
N ASP A 274 13.81 -19.55 -15.41
CA ASP A 274 14.20 -18.58 -16.44
C ASP A 274 13.11 -18.40 -17.51
N GLN A 275 12.45 -19.50 -17.91
CA GLN A 275 11.29 -19.43 -18.82
C GLN A 275 10.10 -18.72 -18.17
N ALA A 276 9.90 -18.90 -16.87
CA ALA A 276 8.89 -18.17 -16.11
C ALA A 276 9.14 -16.66 -16.15
N VAL A 277 10.39 -16.23 -15.97
CA VAL A 277 10.78 -14.81 -16.04
C VAL A 277 10.48 -14.21 -17.42
N ALA A 278 10.77 -14.93 -18.50
CA ALA A 278 10.41 -14.47 -19.84
C ALA A 278 8.89 -14.23 -20.00
N LYS A 279 8.05 -15.06 -19.38
CA LYS A 279 6.59 -14.86 -19.34
C LYS A 279 6.15 -13.74 -18.40
N PHE A 280 6.80 -13.56 -17.27
CA PHE A 280 6.51 -12.44 -16.37
C PHE A 280 6.83 -11.09 -17.05
N ASN A 281 7.98 -10.99 -17.71
CA ASN A 281 8.43 -9.78 -18.39
C ASN A 281 7.59 -9.45 -19.64
N SER A 282 6.81 -10.39 -20.18
CA SER A 282 5.89 -10.13 -21.30
C SER A 282 4.52 -9.61 -20.86
N ALA A 283 4.25 -9.52 -19.56
CA ALA A 283 2.99 -9.00 -19.06
C ALA A 283 2.97 -7.45 -19.10
N ASP A 284 1.88 -6.88 -19.61
CA ASP A 284 1.68 -5.42 -19.63
C ASP A 284 1.41 -4.89 -18.22
N GLU A 285 2.27 -3.97 -17.75
CA GLU A 285 2.18 -3.33 -16.44
C GLU A 285 0.95 -2.43 -16.30
N SER A 286 0.50 -1.79 -17.39
CA SER A 286 -0.67 -0.91 -17.35
C SER A 286 -1.96 -1.64 -16.98
N LEU A 287 -1.95 -2.98 -17.12
CA LEU A 287 -3.06 -3.87 -16.81
C LEU A 287 -2.90 -4.59 -15.46
N TYR A 288 -1.92 -4.21 -14.64
CA TYR A 288 -1.75 -4.74 -13.28
C TYR A 288 -2.78 -4.19 -12.32
N SER A 289 -3.60 -5.10 -11.79
CA SER A 289 -4.74 -4.76 -10.95
C SER A 289 -4.52 -5.11 -9.48
N LEU A 290 -3.52 -5.96 -9.16
CA LEU A 290 -3.11 -6.28 -7.80
C LEU A 290 -1.71 -5.72 -7.49
N PRO A 291 -1.46 -5.22 -6.26
CA PRO A 291 -0.12 -4.81 -5.86
C PRO A 291 0.93 -5.92 -5.98
N SER A 292 0.54 -7.19 -5.89
CA SER A 292 1.44 -8.34 -6.06
C SER A 292 1.88 -8.55 -7.50
N ASP A 293 1.16 -8.06 -8.52
CA ASP A 293 1.54 -8.27 -9.93
C ASP A 293 2.85 -7.55 -10.28
N LYS A 294 3.18 -6.48 -9.54
CA LYS A 294 4.38 -5.64 -9.77
C LYS A 294 5.71 -6.35 -9.58
N GLY A 295 5.72 -7.50 -8.89
CA GLY A 295 6.93 -8.31 -8.84
C GLY A 295 7.33 -8.88 -10.22
N ALA A 296 6.38 -9.01 -11.15
CA ALA A 296 6.63 -9.54 -12.48
C ALA A 296 7.60 -8.68 -13.31
N ILE A 297 7.59 -7.35 -13.13
CA ILE A 297 8.51 -6.45 -13.84
C ILE A 297 9.90 -6.39 -13.19
N THR A 298 10.00 -6.82 -11.93
CA THR A 298 11.24 -6.71 -11.16
C THR A 298 12.00 -8.01 -11.06
N VAL A 299 11.41 -9.18 -11.31
CA VAL A 299 12.09 -10.50 -11.29
C VAL A 299 13.07 -10.65 -12.46
N ARG A 300 14.19 -11.37 -12.28
CA ARG A 300 15.21 -11.57 -13.32
C ARG A 300 15.63 -13.04 -13.45
N SER A 301 15.96 -13.45 -14.67
CA SER A 301 16.56 -14.76 -14.97
C SER A 301 18.05 -14.76 -14.65
N SER A 302 18.67 -15.94 -14.64
CA SER A 302 20.14 -16.03 -14.46
C SER A 302 20.90 -15.28 -15.55
N GLU A 303 20.49 -15.39 -16.81
CA GLU A 303 21.11 -14.66 -17.94
C GLU A 303 21.00 -13.14 -17.76
N GLN A 304 19.87 -12.64 -17.27
CA GLN A 304 19.73 -11.21 -16.99
C GLN A 304 20.64 -10.76 -15.84
N ILE A 305 20.87 -11.64 -14.85
CA ILE A 305 21.77 -11.37 -13.72
C ILE A 305 23.23 -11.30 -14.18
N ASP A 306 23.66 -12.20 -15.06
CA ASP A 306 25.02 -12.19 -15.64
C ASP A 306 25.34 -10.89 -16.41
N ASN A 307 24.30 -10.21 -16.91
CA ASN A 307 24.41 -8.99 -17.71
C ASN A 307 24.09 -7.71 -16.92
N LEU A 308 24.02 -7.77 -15.59
CA LEU A 308 23.74 -6.59 -14.79
C LEU A 308 24.87 -5.55 -14.90
N PRO A 309 24.54 -4.26 -15.07
CA PRO A 309 25.56 -3.21 -15.03
C PRO A 309 26.12 -3.09 -13.61
N VAL A 310 27.42 -2.75 -13.52
CA VAL A 310 28.04 -2.40 -12.25
C VAL A 310 27.45 -1.08 -11.75
N ALA A 311 26.78 -1.13 -10.61
CA ALA A 311 26.21 0.03 -9.98
C ALA A 311 27.29 0.89 -9.32
N LYS A 312 27.06 2.21 -9.30
CA LYS A 312 27.85 3.10 -8.44
C LYS A 312 27.23 3.07 -7.05
N HIS A 313 27.97 2.62 -6.06
CA HIS A 313 27.52 2.66 -4.67
C HIS A 313 27.61 4.08 -4.12
N GLU A 314 26.56 4.54 -3.47
CA GLU A 314 26.61 5.74 -2.65
C GLU A 314 27.49 5.48 -1.44
N THR A 315 28.43 6.39 -1.15
CA THR A 315 29.19 6.35 0.09
C THR A 315 28.30 6.84 1.22
N ILE A 316 28.15 6.03 2.28
CA ILE A 316 27.47 6.46 3.50
C ILE A 316 28.47 7.06 4.48
N THR A 317 28.02 8.05 5.22
CA THR A 317 28.81 8.60 6.33
C THR A 317 28.41 7.90 7.62
N PHE A 318 29.40 7.36 8.32
CA PHE A 318 29.23 6.74 9.63
C PHE A 318 29.48 7.75 10.75
N ASP A 319 28.81 7.55 11.88
CA ASP A 319 29.29 8.14 13.13
C ASP A 319 30.39 7.25 13.73
N GLU A 320 31.64 7.68 13.58
CA GLU A 320 32.84 6.95 14.02
C GLU A 320 32.89 6.70 15.53
N ARG A 321 32.14 7.44 16.34
CA ARG A 321 32.16 7.31 17.81
C ARG A 321 31.59 5.99 18.32
N ASN A 322 30.75 5.34 17.52
CA ASN A 322 30.11 4.07 17.86
C ASN A 322 30.68 2.90 17.04
N LYS A 323 31.91 3.04 16.51
CA LYS A 323 32.59 1.92 15.89
C LYS A 323 32.78 0.82 16.93
N ARG A 324 32.08 -0.29 16.74
CA ARG A 324 32.30 -1.53 17.48
C ARG A 324 32.96 -2.53 16.54
N THR A 325 33.91 -3.29 17.06
CA THR A 325 34.50 -4.44 16.39
C THR A 325 34.18 -5.68 17.23
N GLY A 326 33.75 -6.77 16.59
CA GLY A 326 33.40 -7.99 17.30
C GLY A 326 32.62 -8.97 16.44
N ASN A 327 32.37 -10.17 16.97
CA ASN A 327 31.57 -11.20 16.30
C ASN A 327 30.06 -11.10 16.64
N ASP A 328 29.64 -10.06 17.35
CA ASP A 328 28.26 -9.89 17.82
C ASP A 328 27.34 -9.44 16.68
N LEU A 329 26.14 -10.00 16.60
CA LEU A 329 25.13 -9.63 15.61
C LEU A 329 24.72 -8.15 15.74
N VAL A 330 24.80 -7.40 14.64
CA VAL A 330 24.32 -6.02 14.57
C VAL A 330 22.94 -6.00 13.93
N THR A 331 21.93 -5.45 14.61
CA THR A 331 20.61 -5.26 14.01
C THR A 331 20.59 -3.99 13.19
N VAL A 332 20.17 -4.07 11.93
CA VAL A 332 20.17 -2.97 10.96
C VAL A 332 18.75 -2.71 10.49
N VAL A 333 18.36 -1.44 10.53
CA VAL A 333 17.09 -0.96 10.03
C VAL A 333 17.31 0.33 9.24
N ALA A 334 16.48 0.58 8.23
CA ALA A 334 16.52 1.81 7.48
C ALA A 334 15.14 2.40 7.24
N SER A 335 15.07 3.73 7.13
CA SER A 335 13.83 4.43 6.82
C SER A 335 14.05 5.83 6.24
N ASP A 336 12.96 6.44 5.78
CA ASP A 336 12.91 7.90 5.59
C ASP A 336 12.63 8.62 6.93
N SER A 337 12.60 9.95 6.86
CA SER A 337 12.30 10.79 8.04
C SER A 337 10.93 10.52 8.64
N LYS A 338 9.91 10.25 7.81
CA LYS A 338 8.54 10.06 8.28
C LYS A 338 8.40 8.78 9.09
N TYR A 339 8.96 7.69 8.59
CA TYR A 339 8.94 6.41 9.28
C TYR A 339 9.86 6.42 10.51
N PHE A 340 10.99 7.11 10.45
CA PHE A 340 11.86 7.29 11.61
C PHE A 340 11.10 7.95 12.77
N LEU A 341 10.48 9.11 12.55
CA LEU A 341 9.72 9.81 13.60
C LEU A 341 8.55 8.99 14.15
N LEU A 342 7.98 8.09 13.33
CA LEU A 342 6.85 7.26 13.74
C LEU A 342 7.28 6.02 14.55
N PHE A 343 8.40 5.38 14.19
CA PHE A 343 8.76 4.06 14.71
C PHE A 343 10.05 4.02 15.55
N PHE A 344 10.88 5.05 15.53
CA PHE A 344 12.19 5.03 16.20
C PHE A 344 12.08 4.66 17.67
N GLU A 345 11.23 5.34 18.43
CA GLU A 345 11.12 5.10 19.88
C GLU A 345 10.67 3.69 20.22
N ILE A 346 9.69 3.18 19.50
CA ILE A 346 9.16 1.85 19.77
C ILE A 346 10.13 0.75 19.34
N TYR A 347 10.76 0.91 18.18
CA TYR A 347 11.74 -0.03 17.68
C TYR A 347 12.92 -0.10 18.65
N ARG A 348 13.48 1.07 19.01
CA ARG A 348 14.61 1.18 19.95
C ARG A 348 14.26 0.60 21.32
N THR A 349 13.13 1.00 21.91
CA THR A 349 12.77 0.61 23.28
C THR A 349 12.50 -0.89 23.37
N SER A 350 11.74 -1.46 22.43
CA SER A 350 11.51 -2.91 22.40
C SER A 350 12.83 -3.66 22.19
N PHE A 351 13.68 -3.22 21.27
CA PHE A 351 15.00 -3.81 21.04
C PHE A 351 15.88 -3.80 22.30
N GLN A 352 16.13 -2.63 22.88
CA GLN A 352 17.06 -2.46 24.02
C GLN A 352 16.57 -3.18 25.27
N SER A 353 15.25 -3.26 25.49
CA SER A 353 14.67 -3.95 26.65
C SER A 353 14.92 -5.47 26.62
N LYS A 354 14.89 -6.08 25.43
CA LYS A 354 15.08 -7.53 25.27
C LYS A 354 16.53 -7.90 24.95
N ASN A 355 17.30 -6.99 24.36
CA ASN A 355 18.63 -7.25 23.80
C ASN A 355 19.73 -6.35 24.38
N PRO A 356 19.91 -6.31 25.72
CA PRO A 356 21.00 -5.53 26.31
C PRO A 356 22.35 -6.05 25.80
N GLY A 357 23.22 -5.13 25.39
CA GLY A 357 24.56 -5.44 24.87
C GLY A 357 24.66 -5.60 23.35
N TYR A 358 23.55 -5.87 22.65
CA TYR A 358 23.54 -5.92 21.18
C TYR A 358 23.50 -4.52 20.57
N LEU A 359 24.07 -4.37 19.38
CA LEU A 359 24.10 -3.10 18.65
C LEU A 359 22.91 -2.98 17.71
N LEU A 360 22.29 -1.80 17.70
CA LEU A 360 21.28 -1.39 16.74
C LEU A 360 21.80 -0.26 15.86
N HIS A 361 21.72 -0.41 14.54
CA HIS A 361 22.08 0.60 13.57
C HIS A 361 20.85 1.09 12.79
N PHE A 362 20.61 2.40 12.84
CA PHE A 362 19.62 3.08 12.01
C PHE A 362 20.27 3.79 10.83
N HIS A 363 19.84 3.47 9.62
CA HIS A 363 20.15 4.28 8.44
C HIS A 363 18.97 5.15 8.04
N ILE A 364 19.21 6.46 7.91
CA ILE A 364 18.16 7.43 7.64
C ILE A 364 18.42 8.11 6.29
N VAL A 365 17.48 7.91 5.35
CA VAL A 365 17.53 8.51 4.03
C VAL A 365 16.81 9.85 4.03
N ASN A 366 17.44 10.89 3.48
CA ASN A 366 16.90 12.25 3.41
C ASN A 366 16.41 12.75 4.79
N PRO A 367 17.28 12.80 5.81
CA PRO A 367 16.89 13.20 7.15
C PRO A 367 16.39 14.65 7.18
N SER A 368 15.23 14.87 7.80
CA SER A 368 14.70 16.22 8.06
C SER A 368 15.48 16.88 9.19
N LYS A 369 15.41 18.21 9.31
CA LYS A 369 16.01 18.94 10.43
C LYS A 369 15.52 18.44 11.79
N GLU A 370 14.26 18.02 11.86
CA GLU A 370 13.67 17.46 13.08
C GLU A 370 14.31 16.11 13.43
N VAL A 371 14.52 15.24 12.44
CA VAL A 371 15.18 13.95 12.64
C VAL A 371 16.63 14.12 13.07
N ILE A 372 17.38 15.04 12.42
CA ILE A 372 18.75 15.35 12.83
C ILE A 372 18.80 15.78 14.30
N LYS A 373 17.94 16.73 14.70
CA LYS A 373 17.83 17.18 16.09
C LYS A 373 17.48 16.04 17.04
N ASN A 374 16.58 15.14 16.64
CA ASN A 374 16.21 13.98 17.45
C ASN A 374 17.40 13.04 17.63
N VAL A 375 18.13 12.70 16.56
CA VAL A 375 19.35 11.87 16.64
C VAL A 375 20.40 12.50 17.54
N GLU A 376 20.69 13.80 17.39
CA GLU A 376 21.65 14.54 18.24
C GLU A 376 21.30 14.45 19.74
N GLN A 377 20.02 14.38 20.10
CA GLN A 377 19.58 14.26 21.50
C GLN A 377 19.92 12.89 22.13
N TYR A 378 20.10 11.87 21.30
CA TYR A 378 20.30 10.47 21.71
C TYR A 378 21.72 9.96 21.50
N GLN A 379 22.47 10.58 20.58
CA GLN A 379 23.76 10.10 20.11
C GLN A 379 24.78 9.88 21.24
N ASP A 380 24.79 10.75 22.26
CA ASP A 380 25.71 10.64 23.40
C ASP A 380 25.10 9.89 24.61
N LYS A 381 23.86 9.40 24.50
CA LYS A 381 23.12 8.79 25.62
C LYS A 381 22.86 7.30 25.44
N LEU A 382 23.01 6.78 24.22
CA LEU A 382 22.63 5.43 23.86
C LEU A 382 23.83 4.64 23.32
N GLU A 383 24.57 3.99 24.22
CA GLU A 383 25.77 3.23 23.86
C GLU A 383 25.52 2.08 22.85
N SER A 384 24.28 1.60 22.74
CA SER A 384 23.88 0.49 21.86
C SER A 384 23.14 0.91 20.59
N VAL A 385 23.13 2.20 20.25
CA VAL A 385 22.48 2.70 19.03
C VAL A 385 23.45 3.52 18.20
N ASN A 386 23.58 3.18 16.92
CA ASN A 386 24.37 3.92 15.95
C ASN A 386 23.51 4.43 14.79
N PHE A 387 23.97 5.49 14.12
CA PHE A 387 23.26 6.14 13.03
C PHE A 387 24.17 6.32 11.81
N SER A 388 23.58 6.22 10.63
CA SER A 388 24.18 6.69 9.37
C SER A 388 23.14 7.40 8.52
N PHE A 389 23.61 8.21 7.57
CA PHE A 389 22.75 9.04 6.74
C PHE A 389 23.12 8.92 5.26
N SER A 390 22.11 9.05 4.40
CA SER A 390 22.29 9.22 2.96
C SER A 390 21.30 10.25 2.42
N ASN A 391 21.58 10.76 1.23
CA ASN A 391 20.69 11.67 0.51
C ASN A 391 20.33 11.05 -0.83
N ALA A 392 19.04 10.82 -1.04
CA ALA A 392 18.51 10.29 -2.28
C ALA A 392 17.68 11.35 -3.01
N LYS A 393 17.88 11.47 -4.32
CA LYS A 393 17.04 12.35 -5.14
C LYS A 393 15.59 11.87 -5.14
N SER A 394 14.65 12.81 -5.09
CA SER A 394 13.23 12.49 -5.25
C SER A 394 13.00 11.77 -6.58
N SER A 395 12.25 10.67 -6.54
CA SER A 395 11.86 9.88 -7.71
C SER A 395 10.46 9.31 -7.49
N THR A 396 9.78 8.90 -8.57
CA THR A 396 8.51 8.18 -8.47
C THR A 396 8.66 6.84 -7.72
N ASN A 397 9.86 6.28 -7.70
CA ASN A 397 10.21 5.00 -7.09
C ASN A 397 10.89 5.10 -5.73
N ILE A 398 10.90 6.30 -5.12
CA ILE A 398 11.61 6.57 -3.87
C ILE A 398 11.21 5.62 -2.72
N LYS A 399 9.96 5.15 -2.72
CA LYS A 399 9.48 4.18 -1.71
C LYS A 399 10.18 2.83 -1.81
N ALA A 400 10.49 2.37 -3.02
CA ALA A 400 11.23 1.13 -3.23
C ALA A 400 12.69 1.26 -2.78
N LEU A 401 13.29 2.44 -2.98
CA LEU A 401 14.60 2.76 -2.41
C LEU A 401 14.56 2.73 -0.89
N TYR A 402 13.59 3.39 -0.25
CA TYR A 402 13.49 3.39 1.22
C TYR A 402 13.34 1.99 1.81
N ALA A 403 12.62 1.08 1.14
CA ALA A 403 12.54 -0.32 1.55
C ALA A 403 13.88 -1.08 1.32
N SER A 404 14.57 -0.80 0.21
CA SER A 404 15.73 -1.59 -0.20
C SER A 404 17.07 -1.09 0.34
N VAL A 405 17.15 0.17 0.80
CA VAL A 405 18.43 0.84 1.14
C VAL A 405 19.23 0.09 2.20
N ARG A 406 18.57 -0.59 3.14
CA ARG A 406 19.21 -1.45 4.16
C ARG A 406 20.07 -2.57 3.54
N PHE A 407 19.70 -3.09 2.38
CA PHE A 407 20.50 -4.06 1.63
C PHE A 407 21.61 -3.37 0.82
N LEU A 408 21.34 -2.17 0.29
CA LEU A 408 22.32 -1.42 -0.52
C LEU A 408 23.52 -0.93 0.32
N ILE A 409 23.29 -0.60 1.58
CA ILE A 409 24.34 -0.17 2.52
C ILE A 409 25.00 -1.34 3.26
N ALA A 410 24.41 -2.54 3.19
CA ALA A 410 24.86 -3.71 3.94
C ALA A 410 26.35 -4.06 3.72
N PRO A 411 26.93 -3.99 2.50
CA PRO A 411 28.38 -4.22 2.32
C PRO A 411 29.24 -3.25 3.13
N GLN A 412 28.85 -1.98 3.18
CA GLN A 412 29.59 -0.96 3.93
C GLN A 412 29.46 -1.22 5.44
N LEU A 413 28.30 -1.69 5.92
CA LEU A 413 28.09 -2.03 7.33
C LEU A 413 28.85 -3.29 7.76
N LEU A 414 28.85 -4.35 6.93
CA LEU A 414 29.62 -5.57 7.18
C LEU A 414 31.11 -5.24 7.32
N ASN A 415 31.65 -4.42 6.41
CA ASN A 415 33.04 -3.97 6.48
C ASN A 415 33.32 -3.04 7.66
N TYR A 416 32.35 -2.20 8.05
CA TYR A 416 32.53 -1.23 9.12
C TYR A 416 32.55 -1.88 10.50
N TYR A 417 31.61 -2.81 10.77
CA TYR A 417 31.49 -3.50 12.05
C TYR A 417 32.35 -4.76 12.15
N GLU A 418 32.71 -5.34 10.99
CA GLU A 418 33.34 -6.65 10.89
C GLU A 418 32.50 -7.79 11.50
N SER A 419 31.18 -7.58 11.60
CA SER A 419 30.23 -8.49 12.25
C SER A 419 29.09 -8.91 11.33
N PRO A 420 28.40 -10.04 11.61
CA PRO A 420 27.13 -10.35 10.99
C PRO A 420 26.08 -9.26 11.24
N ILE A 421 25.17 -9.07 10.28
CA ILE A 421 24.06 -8.13 10.40
C ILE A 421 22.70 -8.84 10.27
N LEU A 422 21.74 -8.45 11.12
CA LEU A 422 20.32 -8.79 11.00
C LEU A 422 19.57 -7.58 10.45
N ILE A 423 19.08 -7.69 9.23
CA ILE A 423 18.27 -6.67 8.58
C ILE A 423 16.80 -6.94 8.85
N THR A 424 16.07 -5.91 9.30
CA THR A 424 14.60 -5.94 9.42
C THR A 424 13.92 -4.71 8.82
N ASP A 425 12.59 -4.77 8.67
CA ASP A 425 11.79 -3.55 8.45
C ASP A 425 11.74 -2.69 9.72
N ILE A 426 11.45 -1.39 9.57
CA ILE A 426 11.31 -0.46 10.70
C ILE A 426 9.98 -0.60 11.45
N ASP A 427 8.97 -1.20 10.84
CA ASP A 427 7.69 -1.53 11.47
C ASP A 427 7.68 -2.94 12.08
N VAL A 428 8.78 -3.26 12.79
CA VAL A 428 8.99 -4.48 13.57
C VAL A 428 9.25 -4.11 15.03
N GLY A 429 8.75 -4.93 15.96
CA GLY A 429 9.09 -4.88 17.38
C GLY A 429 9.83 -6.15 17.83
N PHE A 430 10.45 -6.12 19.01
CA PHE A 430 11.14 -7.29 19.58
C PHE A 430 10.36 -7.85 20.76
N ALA A 431 9.90 -9.10 20.65
CA ALA A 431 9.25 -9.85 21.73
C ALA A 431 10.24 -10.69 22.54
N GLY A 432 11.28 -11.21 21.88
CA GLY A 432 12.25 -12.14 22.47
C GLY A 432 13.70 -11.64 22.39
N LYS A 433 14.63 -12.47 22.88
CA LYS A 433 16.06 -12.16 22.93
C LYS A 433 16.76 -12.72 21.70
N LEU A 434 17.61 -11.93 21.06
CA LEU A 434 18.41 -12.34 19.91
C LEU A 434 19.45 -13.41 20.26
N SER A 435 19.85 -13.55 21.53
CA SER A 435 20.68 -14.68 21.95
C SER A 435 19.97 -16.03 21.80
N GLU A 436 18.64 -16.06 21.79
CA GLU A 436 17.83 -17.28 21.58
C GLU A 436 17.73 -17.65 20.10
N PHE A 437 18.01 -16.71 19.18
CA PHE A 437 18.03 -16.95 17.74
C PHE A 437 19.13 -17.95 17.34
N GLY A 438 20.24 -18.00 18.09
CA GLY A 438 21.30 -18.98 17.90
C GLY A 438 22.12 -18.82 16.61
N PHE A 439 22.20 -17.60 16.04
CA PHE A 439 22.84 -17.34 14.74
C PHE A 439 24.29 -17.84 14.63
N GLU A 440 25.03 -17.85 15.74
CA GLU A 440 26.43 -18.33 15.80
C GLU A 440 26.59 -19.79 15.36
N LYS A 441 25.50 -20.56 15.36
CA LYS A 441 25.51 -22.01 15.04
C LYS A 441 25.37 -22.31 13.55
N GLU A 442 25.08 -21.33 12.71
CA GLU A 442 24.74 -21.53 11.29
C GLU A 442 25.73 -20.79 10.37
N PRO A 443 26.78 -21.47 9.85
CA PRO A 443 27.80 -20.86 9.02
C PRO A 443 27.33 -20.70 7.56
N ALA A 444 26.28 -19.92 7.33
CA ALA A 444 25.80 -19.59 5.98
C ALA A 444 26.12 -18.14 5.62
N ASP A 445 26.48 -17.85 4.38
CA ASP A 445 26.75 -16.48 3.93
C ASP A 445 25.50 -15.59 4.05
N VAL A 446 24.35 -16.14 3.66
CA VAL A 446 23.06 -15.45 3.66
C VAL A 446 21.99 -16.32 4.30
N SER A 447 21.25 -15.78 5.27
CA SER A 447 20.07 -16.46 5.83
C SER A 447 18.81 -15.62 5.64
N PHE A 448 17.73 -16.23 5.16
CA PHE A 448 16.43 -15.58 5.03
C PHE A 448 15.30 -16.57 5.25
N LYS A 449 14.08 -16.06 5.37
CA LYS A 449 12.86 -16.86 5.46
C LYS A 449 12.48 -17.36 4.07
N LEU A 450 12.64 -18.65 3.78
CA LEU A 450 12.25 -19.26 2.50
C LEU A 450 11.02 -20.14 2.66
N ARG A 451 9.93 -19.78 1.99
CA ARG A 451 8.67 -20.56 2.00
C ARG A 451 8.76 -21.79 1.09
N ASN A 452 9.59 -22.76 1.49
CA ASN A 452 9.82 -24.00 0.76
C ASN A 452 8.52 -24.76 0.46
N GLY A 453 8.43 -25.27 -0.77
CA GLY A 453 7.26 -26.01 -1.24
C GLY A 453 5.97 -25.19 -1.42
N SER A 454 5.99 -23.88 -1.13
CA SER A 454 4.82 -23.04 -1.33
C SER A 454 4.59 -22.74 -2.82
N THR A 455 3.35 -22.47 -3.15
CA THR A 455 2.86 -22.16 -4.51
C THR A 455 2.68 -20.68 -4.75
N LEU A 456 3.45 -19.85 -4.03
CA LEU A 456 3.42 -18.41 -4.18
C LEU A 456 4.28 -17.95 -5.36
N PHE A 457 4.00 -16.75 -5.85
CA PHE A 457 4.85 -16.10 -6.84
C PHE A 457 6.30 -15.94 -6.33
N PRO A 458 7.31 -15.91 -7.23
CA PRO A 458 8.73 -15.79 -6.87
C PRO A 458 9.05 -14.74 -5.81
N TRP A 459 8.60 -13.50 -6.05
CA TRP A 459 8.81 -12.35 -5.17
C TRP A 459 8.00 -12.38 -3.87
N ARG A 460 7.29 -13.48 -3.57
CA ARG A 460 6.59 -13.71 -2.30
C ARG A 460 7.16 -14.90 -1.52
N LEU A 461 8.18 -15.58 -2.05
CA LEU A 461 8.80 -16.75 -1.42
C LEU A 461 9.84 -16.37 -0.36
N ILE A 462 10.52 -15.24 -0.54
CA ILE A 462 11.46 -14.66 0.43
C ILE A 462 10.93 -13.27 0.84
N PRO A 463 10.35 -13.11 2.04
CA PRO A 463 10.02 -11.79 2.55
C PRO A 463 11.31 -11.05 2.92
N ALA A 464 11.38 -9.77 2.56
CA ALA A 464 12.56 -8.93 2.82
C ALA A 464 12.61 -8.39 4.26
N ASN A 465 11.70 -8.80 5.14
CA ASN A 465 11.52 -8.24 6.49
C ASN A 465 12.49 -8.81 7.54
N THR A 466 13.22 -9.88 7.22
CA THR A 466 14.18 -10.52 8.13
C THR A 466 15.21 -11.28 7.32
N VAL A 467 16.41 -10.73 7.23
CA VAL A 467 17.54 -11.32 6.48
C VAL A 467 18.81 -11.15 7.29
N VAL A 468 19.63 -12.19 7.37
CA VAL A 468 20.94 -12.15 8.01
C VAL A 468 22.01 -12.28 6.96
N PHE A 469 23.03 -11.42 7.05
CA PHE A 469 24.24 -11.53 6.25
C PHE A 469 25.42 -11.70 7.19
N ASN A 470 26.21 -12.76 6.98
CA ASN A 470 27.49 -12.91 7.68
C ASN A 470 28.57 -12.08 6.97
N ASN A 471 29.62 -11.70 7.69
CA ASN A 471 30.73 -10.96 7.10
C ASN A 471 31.68 -11.91 6.35
N THR A 472 31.22 -12.41 5.20
CA THR A 472 31.95 -13.35 4.35
C THR A 472 32.05 -12.83 2.92
N GLU A 473 33.01 -13.34 2.16
CA GLU A 473 33.15 -13.03 0.73
C GLU A 473 31.88 -13.40 -0.08
N GLY A 474 31.21 -14.49 0.30
CA GLY A 474 29.97 -14.93 -0.33
C GLY A 474 28.82 -13.93 -0.11
N ALA A 475 28.66 -13.43 1.12
CA ALA A 475 27.64 -12.45 1.45
C ALA A 475 27.89 -11.10 0.77
N LEU A 476 29.16 -10.66 0.75
CA LEU A 476 29.57 -9.44 0.07
C LEU A 476 29.32 -9.53 -1.45
N SER A 477 29.65 -10.67 -2.07
CA SER A 477 29.38 -10.93 -3.50
C SER A 477 27.87 -10.92 -3.80
N PHE A 478 27.06 -11.52 -2.92
CA PHE A 478 25.61 -11.50 -3.04
C PHE A 478 25.05 -10.07 -2.98
N LEU A 479 25.49 -9.28 -2.00
CA LEU A 479 25.02 -7.90 -1.81
C LEU A 479 25.51 -6.93 -2.88
N GLU A 480 26.72 -7.13 -3.43
CA GLU A 480 27.19 -6.40 -4.61
C GLU A 480 26.26 -6.68 -5.80
N CYS A 481 25.95 -7.95 -6.05
CA CYS A 481 25.00 -8.35 -7.09
C CYS A 481 23.60 -7.79 -6.84
N PHE A 482 23.14 -7.74 -5.58
CA PHE A 482 21.89 -7.09 -5.18
C PHE A 482 21.88 -5.61 -5.54
N SER A 483 22.98 -4.89 -5.30
CA SER A 483 23.07 -3.48 -5.66
C SER A 483 23.02 -3.27 -7.18
N ASN A 484 23.77 -4.06 -7.95
CA ASN A 484 23.74 -4.06 -9.41
C ASN A 484 22.33 -4.33 -9.94
N TYR A 485 21.66 -5.34 -9.36
CA TYR A 485 20.27 -5.68 -9.65
C TYR A 485 19.35 -4.49 -9.39
N PHE A 486 19.38 -3.93 -8.18
CA PHE A 486 18.48 -2.86 -7.79
C PHE A 486 18.63 -1.64 -8.71
N TYR A 487 19.86 -1.17 -8.93
CA TYR A 487 20.10 0.03 -9.73
C TYR A 487 19.87 -0.17 -11.23
N SER A 488 20.00 -1.41 -11.75
CA SER A 488 19.61 -1.72 -13.13
C SER A 488 18.13 -1.51 -13.42
N ILE A 489 17.28 -1.48 -12.38
CA ILE A 489 15.83 -1.29 -12.51
C ILE A 489 15.41 0.08 -11.99
N TYR A 490 16.00 0.53 -10.87
CA TYR A 490 15.69 1.82 -10.25
C TYR A 490 16.03 3.01 -11.16
N GLY A 491 17.06 2.88 -12.01
CA GLY A 491 17.56 3.94 -12.89
C GLY A 491 16.79 4.17 -14.20
N ASP A 492 15.90 3.26 -14.60
CA ASP A 492 15.31 3.22 -15.96
C ASP A 492 14.09 4.14 -16.17
N GLY A 493 13.82 5.09 -15.26
CA GLY A 493 12.99 6.26 -15.55
C GLY A 493 11.75 6.47 -14.67
N GLU A 494 11.05 7.57 -14.97
CA GLU A 494 9.76 7.94 -14.39
C GLU A 494 8.65 7.08 -15.01
N GLY A 495 7.99 6.21 -14.26
CA GLY A 495 6.70 5.64 -14.70
C GLY A 495 6.28 4.32 -14.07
N SER A 496 7.19 3.37 -13.94
CA SER A 496 6.86 2.03 -13.44
C SER A 496 6.96 1.96 -11.92
N ASN A 497 6.00 1.33 -11.27
CA ASN A 497 6.00 1.16 -9.82
C ASN A 497 6.71 -0.15 -9.47
N ILE A 498 8.00 -0.06 -9.17
CA ILE A 498 8.89 -1.20 -8.91
C ILE A 498 8.77 -1.79 -7.49
N TRP A 499 7.59 -1.65 -6.87
CA TRP A 499 7.32 -2.31 -5.59
C TRP A 499 7.60 -3.82 -5.71
N TRP A 500 8.15 -4.43 -4.66
CA TRP A 500 8.71 -5.80 -4.61
C TRP A 500 10.14 -5.98 -5.15
N ILE A 501 10.82 -4.93 -5.65
CA ILE A 501 12.19 -5.09 -6.18
C ILE A 501 13.15 -5.77 -5.20
N ASP A 502 13.05 -5.49 -3.90
CA ASP A 502 13.85 -6.12 -2.85
C ASP A 502 13.61 -7.63 -2.78
N GLN A 503 12.36 -8.06 -2.71
CA GLN A 503 12.00 -9.48 -2.63
C GLN A 503 12.26 -10.22 -3.94
N SER A 504 12.03 -9.56 -5.07
CA SER A 504 12.40 -10.07 -6.40
C SER A 504 13.91 -10.27 -6.52
N ALA A 505 14.71 -9.31 -6.06
CA ALA A 505 16.18 -9.41 -6.06
C ALA A 505 16.65 -10.55 -5.15
N LEU A 506 16.18 -10.62 -3.90
CA LEU A 506 16.52 -11.71 -2.97
C LEU A 506 16.22 -13.09 -3.58
N PHE A 507 15.05 -13.25 -4.18
CA PHE A 507 14.66 -14.53 -4.79
C PHE A 507 15.45 -14.87 -6.05
N SER A 508 15.61 -13.91 -6.97
CA SER A 508 16.31 -14.15 -8.23
C SER A 508 17.79 -14.44 -7.98
N LEU A 509 18.43 -13.72 -7.06
CA LEU A 509 19.81 -13.96 -6.66
C LEU A 509 19.97 -15.28 -5.90
N TYR A 510 19.02 -15.64 -5.04
CA TYR A 510 19.01 -16.97 -4.45
C TYR A 510 19.00 -18.05 -5.53
N LYS A 511 18.14 -17.94 -6.55
CA LYS A 511 18.11 -18.91 -7.67
C LYS A 511 19.39 -18.93 -8.48
N TYR A 512 20.00 -17.77 -8.71
CA TYR A 512 21.24 -17.62 -9.44
C TYR A 512 22.42 -18.29 -8.71
N PHE A 513 22.61 -17.98 -7.42
CA PHE A 513 23.73 -18.47 -6.62
C PHE A 513 23.52 -19.89 -6.08
N ASN A 514 22.27 -20.33 -5.83
CA ASN A 514 21.96 -21.68 -5.34
C ASN A 514 21.98 -22.72 -6.48
N ASN A 515 23.07 -22.73 -7.23
CA ASN A 515 23.39 -23.73 -8.24
C ASN A 515 24.50 -24.67 -7.71
N PRO A 516 24.74 -25.85 -8.34
CA PRO A 516 25.73 -26.82 -7.86
C PRO A 516 27.17 -26.29 -7.81
N THR A 517 27.47 -25.17 -8.46
CA THR A 517 28.77 -24.48 -8.44
C THR A 517 28.82 -23.33 -7.43
N GLY A 518 27.77 -23.17 -6.63
CA GLY A 518 27.49 -21.98 -5.84
C GLY A 518 28.61 -21.60 -4.90
N ARG A 519 29.04 -20.32 -5.01
CA ARG A 519 30.02 -19.68 -4.12
C ARG A 519 29.39 -19.09 -2.85
N VAL A 520 28.05 -19.14 -2.74
CA VAL A 520 27.28 -18.56 -1.64
C VAL A 520 26.46 -19.66 -1.01
N THR A 521 26.61 -19.81 0.30
CA THR A 521 25.86 -20.73 1.15
C THR A 521 24.63 -20.04 1.71
N PHE A 522 23.50 -20.75 1.73
CA PHE A 522 22.22 -20.23 2.17
C PHE A 522 21.67 -21.03 3.33
N ASN A 523 21.01 -20.34 4.26
CA ASN A 523 20.25 -20.96 5.33
C ASN A 523 18.78 -20.47 5.33
N ASN A 524 17.85 -21.39 5.59
CA ASN A 524 16.43 -21.09 5.70
C ASN A 524 16.03 -20.85 7.15
N LEU A 525 15.72 -19.61 7.49
CA LEU A 525 15.36 -19.21 8.85
C LEU A 525 14.07 -19.88 9.36
N TYR A 526 13.18 -20.36 8.48
CA TYR A 526 12.01 -21.14 8.92
C TYR A 526 12.35 -22.56 9.39
N GLU A 527 13.50 -23.08 8.98
CA GLU A 527 13.93 -24.45 9.32
C GLU A 527 14.93 -24.45 10.47
N SER A 528 15.80 -23.44 10.53
CA SER A 528 16.91 -23.39 11.49
C SER A 528 16.61 -22.58 12.75
N SER A 529 15.54 -21.79 12.79
CA SER A 529 15.33 -20.81 13.88
C SER A 529 13.85 -20.53 14.15
N ASP A 530 13.57 -20.03 15.35
CA ASP A 530 12.26 -19.50 15.72
C ASP A 530 12.25 -17.96 15.71
N ILE A 531 12.91 -17.34 14.71
CA ILE A 531 13.03 -15.87 14.66
C ILE A 531 11.67 -15.15 14.60
N ASP A 532 10.62 -15.83 14.15
CA ASP A 532 9.27 -15.28 14.13
C ASP A 532 8.66 -15.15 15.53
N SER A 533 9.07 -15.95 16.52
CA SER A 533 8.63 -15.77 17.91
C SER A 533 9.37 -14.63 18.61
N LEU A 534 10.55 -14.26 18.10
CA LEU A 534 11.36 -13.16 18.65
C LEU A 534 10.92 -11.78 18.15
N LEU A 535 10.17 -11.73 17.04
CA LEU A 535 9.82 -10.49 16.35
C LEU A 535 8.30 -10.29 16.27
N LEU A 536 7.86 -9.06 16.52
CA LEU A 536 6.48 -8.62 16.35
C LEU A 536 6.33 -7.91 15.02
N PHE A 537 5.60 -8.52 14.09
CA PHE A 537 5.28 -7.92 12.79
C PHE A 537 3.94 -7.19 12.82
N HIS A 538 3.86 -6.13 12.03
CA HIS A 538 2.61 -5.45 11.71
C HIS A 538 1.61 -6.42 11.05
N GLN A 539 0.43 -6.57 11.64
CA GLN A 539 -0.57 -7.52 11.16
C GLN A 539 -1.41 -6.92 10.02
N PRO A 540 -2.01 -7.75 9.16
CA PRO A 540 -3.00 -7.28 8.19
C PRO A 540 -4.12 -6.54 8.90
N PHE A 541 -4.51 -5.37 8.37
CA PHE A 541 -5.57 -4.48 8.90
C PHE A 541 -5.29 -3.77 10.21
N GLU A 542 -4.21 -4.11 10.88
CA GLU A 542 -3.70 -3.30 11.96
C GLU A 542 -3.34 -1.92 11.37
N THR A 543 -3.75 -0.86 12.05
CA THR A 543 -3.25 0.48 11.77
C THR A 543 -1.83 0.60 12.34
N LYS A 544 -1.04 1.55 11.83
CA LYS A 544 0.28 1.79 12.40
C LYS A 544 0.23 2.13 13.90
N GLN A 545 -0.83 2.82 14.34
CA GLN A 545 -1.02 3.14 15.76
C GLN A 545 -1.36 1.90 16.58
N GLU A 546 -2.29 1.05 16.13
CA GLU A 546 -2.63 -0.20 16.83
C GLU A 546 -1.40 -1.11 16.97
N PHE A 547 -0.56 -1.18 15.93
CA PHE A 547 0.70 -1.90 15.99
C PHE A 547 1.65 -1.32 17.05
N ILE A 548 1.78 0.00 17.08
CA ILE A 548 2.59 0.72 18.07
C ILE A 548 2.08 0.41 19.48
N ASP A 549 0.77 0.53 19.71
CA ASP A 549 0.16 0.28 21.01
C ASP A 549 0.37 -1.17 21.46
N ARG A 550 0.26 -2.14 20.54
CA ARG A 550 0.48 -3.56 20.83
C ARG A 550 1.93 -3.84 21.21
N VAL A 551 2.91 -3.32 20.48
CA VAL A 551 4.32 -3.57 20.78
C VAL A 551 4.74 -2.94 22.11
N PHE A 552 4.16 -1.81 22.53
CA PHE A 552 4.40 -1.26 23.88
C PHE A 552 3.74 -2.06 25.01
N SER A 553 2.76 -2.92 24.72
CA SER A 553 2.08 -3.74 25.71
C SER A 553 2.77 -5.09 26.02
N GLU A 554 3.80 -5.44 25.24
CA GLU A 554 4.61 -6.68 25.31
C GLU A 554 6.03 -6.40 25.86
#